data_AF-A0A962XD60-F1
#
_entry.id   AF-A0A962XD60-F1
#
_cell.length_a   1.000
_cell.length_b   1.000
_cell.length_c   1.000
_cell.angle_alpha   90.00
_cell.angle_beta   90.00
_cell.angle_gamma   90.00
#
_symmetry.space_group_name_H-M   'P 1'
#
loop_
_entity.id
_entity.type
_entity.pdbx_description
1 polymer ?
#
loop_
_entity_poly.entity_id
_entity_poly.type
_entity_poly.pdbx_seq_one_letter_code
_entity_poly.pdbx_strand_id
1 'polypeptide(L)'
;MPWESGLRLLDCQSNEMHDFLISLVIYSFLLFPPILLIFRFTTRKPPWRVINLLVLLFSLLGWSLVFYAYAEEQTRTQELLEQQRYDELPHGWDSDGASGVFALFLGWLVPLAYFMLWLTVYALAATIRKVFGSNRKRMDA
;
A
#
# COMPACT_ATOMS: atom_id res chain seq x y z
N MET A 1 -18.23 -35.91 -12.13
CA MET A 1 -17.08 -36.81 -11.97
C MET A 1 -16.41 -36.52 -10.62
N PRO A 2 -15.94 -37.52 -9.85
CA PRO A 2 -15.49 -37.34 -8.45
C PRO A 2 -14.19 -36.54 -8.27
N TRP A 3 -13.44 -36.27 -9.36
CA TRP A 3 -12.19 -35.50 -9.32
C TRP A 3 -12.40 -33.98 -9.38
N GLU A 4 -13.56 -33.48 -9.84
CA GLU A 4 -13.86 -32.03 -9.84
C GLU A 4 -14.02 -31.45 -8.43
N SER A 5 -14.50 -32.26 -7.48
CA SER A 5 -14.62 -31.89 -6.07
C SER A 5 -13.24 -31.66 -5.41
N GLY A 6 -12.20 -32.36 -5.86
CA GLY A 6 -10.83 -32.18 -5.37
C GLY A 6 -10.20 -30.88 -5.89
N LEU A 7 -10.41 -30.55 -7.16
CA LEU A 7 -9.93 -29.29 -7.76
C LEU A 7 -10.58 -28.06 -7.12
N ARG A 8 -11.90 -28.10 -6.88
CA ARG A 8 -12.60 -26.98 -6.21
C ARG A 8 -12.13 -26.74 -4.78
N LEU A 9 -11.75 -27.80 -4.04
CA LEU A 9 -11.21 -27.66 -2.68
C LEU A 9 -9.80 -27.06 -2.68
N LEU A 10 -8.97 -27.42 -3.67
CA LEU A 10 -7.64 -26.83 -3.85
C LEU A 10 -7.73 -25.35 -4.27
N ASP A 11 -8.63 -24.99 -5.19
CA ASP A 11 -8.88 -23.60 -5.59
C ASP A 11 -9.45 -22.77 -4.42
N CYS A 12 -10.33 -23.35 -3.60
CA CYS A 12 -10.86 -22.69 -2.41
C CYS A 12 -9.75 -22.41 -1.39
N GLN A 13 -8.88 -23.39 -1.15
CA GLN A 13 -7.77 -23.26 -0.19
C GLN A 13 -6.68 -22.29 -0.69
N SER A 14 -6.41 -22.24 -2.01
CA SER A 14 -5.45 -21.28 -2.57
C SER A 14 -5.98 -19.85 -2.54
N ASN A 15 -7.28 -19.64 -2.79
CA ASN A 15 -7.88 -18.31 -2.77
C ASN A 15 -7.90 -17.72 -1.35
N GLU A 16 -8.24 -18.52 -0.32
CA GLU A 16 -8.21 -18.05 1.07
C GLU A 16 -6.80 -17.64 1.53
N MET A 17 -5.77 -18.39 1.13
CA MET A 17 -4.37 -18.04 1.41
C MET A 17 -3.96 -16.74 0.73
N HIS A 18 -4.41 -16.51 -0.52
CA HIS A 18 -4.15 -15.28 -1.23
C HIS A 18 -4.82 -14.08 -0.57
N ASP A 19 -6.08 -14.19 -0.19
CA ASP A 19 -6.84 -13.13 0.47
C ASP A 19 -6.24 -12.75 1.83
N PHE A 20 -5.77 -13.74 2.59
CA PHE A 20 -5.06 -13.50 3.84
C PHE A 20 -3.74 -12.77 3.62
N LEU A 21 -2.94 -13.17 2.62
CA LEU A 21 -1.69 -12.51 2.28
C LEU A 21 -1.91 -11.07 1.83
N ILE A 22 -2.91 -10.83 0.96
CA ILE A 22 -3.29 -9.49 0.51
C ILE A 22 -3.68 -8.62 1.71
N SER A 23 -4.54 -9.15 2.59
CA SER A 23 -4.95 -8.45 3.80
C SER A 23 -3.76 -8.11 4.69
N LEU A 24 -2.84 -9.05 4.91
CA LEU A 24 -1.65 -8.86 5.73
C LEU A 24 -0.72 -7.80 5.14
N VAL A 25 -0.54 -7.78 3.81
CA VAL A 25 0.23 -6.75 3.11
C VAL A 25 -0.42 -5.37 3.29
N ILE A 26 -1.73 -5.27 3.09
CA ILE A 26 -2.48 -4.02 3.24
C ILE A 26 -2.38 -3.50 4.69
N TYR A 27 -2.62 -4.35 5.69
CA TYR A 27 -2.52 -3.93 7.09
C TYR A 27 -1.10 -3.52 7.48
N SER A 28 -0.09 -4.26 7.01
CA SER A 28 1.31 -3.92 7.23
C SER A 28 1.64 -2.55 6.63
N PHE A 29 1.12 -2.28 5.43
CA PHE A 29 1.27 -0.99 4.75
C PHE A 29 0.59 0.15 5.51
N LEU A 30 -0.62 -0.04 6.03
CA LEU A 30 -1.34 0.97 6.80
C LEU A 30 -0.69 1.24 8.17
N LEU A 31 -0.14 0.22 8.81
CA LEU A 31 0.47 0.33 10.14
C LEU A 31 1.91 0.84 10.09
N PHE A 32 2.60 0.72 8.97
CA PHE A 32 4.00 1.10 8.86
C PHE A 32 4.24 2.61 9.14
N PRO A 33 3.51 3.57 8.52
CA PRO A 33 3.64 4.99 8.82
C PRO A 33 3.43 5.38 10.29
N PRO A 34 2.32 4.99 10.97
CA PRO A 34 2.11 5.35 12.36
C PRO A 34 3.15 4.70 13.28
N ILE A 35 3.55 3.44 13.06
CA ILE A 35 4.58 2.78 13.86
C ILE A 35 5.90 3.55 13.75
N LEU A 36 6.29 3.99 12.55
CA LEU A 36 7.53 4.73 12.34
C LEU A 36 7.55 6.06 13.11
N LEU A 37 6.40 6.76 13.13
CA LEU A 37 6.25 8.03 13.84
C LEU A 37 6.19 7.86 15.35
N ILE A 38 5.52 6.82 15.85
CA ILE A 38 5.52 6.44 17.28
C ILE A 38 6.94 6.09 17.73
N PHE A 39 7.64 5.27 16.95
CA PHE A 39 9.03 4.91 17.22
C PHE A 39 9.93 6.15 17.30
N ARG A 40 9.77 7.11 16.37
CA ARG A 40 10.46 8.41 16.43
C ARG A 40 10.10 9.18 17.69
N PHE A 41 8.82 9.26 18.05
CA PHE A 41 8.34 10.00 19.21
C PHE A 41 8.94 9.50 20.52
N THR A 42 9.16 8.19 20.61
CA THR A 42 9.77 7.52 21.76
C THR A 42 11.29 7.64 21.76
N THR A 43 11.96 7.32 20.65
CA THR A 43 13.44 7.20 20.63
C THR A 43 14.19 8.48 20.31
N ARG A 44 13.56 9.50 19.68
CA ARG A 44 14.18 10.76 19.19
C ARG A 44 15.41 10.60 18.27
N LYS A 45 15.85 9.38 17.96
CA LYS A 45 17.13 9.08 17.31
C LYS A 45 17.14 9.14 15.78
N PRO A 46 16.12 8.69 15.01
CA PRO A 46 16.28 8.70 13.57
C PRO A 46 16.35 10.16 13.06
N PRO A 47 17.20 10.49 12.07
CA PRO A 47 17.09 11.76 11.35
C PRO A 47 15.79 11.77 10.53
N TRP A 48 15.16 12.94 10.36
CA TRP A 48 13.98 13.09 9.48
C TRP A 48 14.23 12.59 8.05
N ARG A 49 15.48 12.72 7.58
CA ARG A 49 15.91 12.21 6.28
C ARG A 49 15.71 10.70 6.14
N VAL A 50 15.97 9.93 7.20
CA VAL A 50 15.82 8.46 7.17
C VAL A 50 14.36 8.05 7.09
N ILE A 51 13.48 8.76 7.80
CA ILE A 51 12.04 8.52 7.76
C ILE A 51 11.48 8.81 6.37
N ASN A 52 11.81 9.98 5.81
CA ASN A 52 11.37 10.35 4.47
C ASN A 52 11.92 9.39 3.42
N LEU A 53 13.17 8.96 3.55
CA LEU A 53 13.80 7.99 2.64
C LEU A 53 13.13 6.61 2.73
N LEU A 54 12.80 6.13 3.93
CA LEU A 54 12.08 4.87 4.12
C LEU A 54 10.68 4.91 3.50
N VAL A 55 9.93 6.00 3.72
CA VAL A 55 8.58 6.17 3.14
C VAL A 55 8.66 6.27 1.62
N LEU A 56 9.64 7.01 1.09
CA LEU A 56 9.86 7.10 -0.36
C LEU A 56 10.21 5.74 -0.96
N LEU A 57 11.16 5.01 -0.35
CA LEU A 57 11.57 3.68 -0.82
C LEU A 57 10.38 2.71 -0.81
N PHE A 58 9.58 2.73 0.26
CA PHE A 58 8.40 1.87 0.38
C PHE A 58 7.31 2.24 -0.63
N SER A 59 7.13 3.54 -0.91
CA SER A 59 6.20 4.02 -1.95
C SER A 59 6.66 3.60 -3.34
N LEU A 60 7.96 3.68 -3.62
CA LEU A 60 8.55 3.22 -4.89
C LEU A 60 8.44 1.71 -5.05
N LEU A 61 8.66 0.93 -4.00
CA LEU A 61 8.47 -0.53 -4.00
C LEU A 61 7.02 -0.91 -4.31
N GLY A 62 6.06 -0.27 -3.64
CA GLY A 62 4.63 -0.48 -3.91
C GLY A 62 4.25 -0.06 -5.34
N TRP A 63 4.81 1.04 -5.83
CA TRP A 63 4.58 1.50 -7.20
C TRP A 63 5.16 0.55 -8.25
N SER A 64 6.38 0.04 -8.05
CA SER A 64 6.98 -0.97 -8.93
C SER A 64 6.17 -2.25 -8.99
N LEU A 65 5.54 -2.66 -7.89
CA LEU A 65 4.66 -3.84 -7.87
C LEU A 65 3.40 -3.62 -8.71
N VAL A 66 2.77 -2.45 -8.61
CA VAL A 66 1.62 -2.07 -9.45
C VAL A 66 2.03 -2.01 -10.93
N PHE A 67 3.21 -1.43 -11.21
CA PHE A 67 3.74 -1.39 -12.57
C PHE A 67 3.98 -2.78 -13.14
N TYR A 68 4.57 -3.68 -12.34
CA TYR A 68 4.82 -5.05 -12.73
C TYR A 68 3.52 -5.81 -13.03
N ALA A 69 2.54 -5.73 -12.13
CA ALA A 69 1.23 -6.37 -12.32
C ALA A 69 0.53 -5.86 -13.58
N TYR A 70 0.57 -4.55 -13.81
CA TYR A 70 0.03 -3.96 -15.03
C TYR A 70 0.76 -4.44 -16.30
N ALA A 71 2.09 -4.52 -16.26
CA ALA A 71 2.88 -5.00 -17.40
C ALA A 71 2.53 -6.46 -17.76
N GLU A 72 2.36 -7.31 -16.75
CA GLU A 72 1.96 -8.72 -16.93
C GLU A 72 0.55 -8.83 -17.55
N GLU A 73 -0.39 -8.02 -17.08
CA GLU A 73 -1.75 -7.98 -17.61
C GLU A 73 -1.79 -7.48 -19.06
N GLN A 74 -0.95 -6.51 -19.41
CA GLN A 74 -0.79 -6.06 -20.80
C GLN A 74 -0.22 -7.16 -21.69
N THR A 75 0.82 -7.88 -21.24
CA THR A 75 1.37 -9.00 -22.02
C THR A 75 0.34 -10.11 -22.24
N ARG A 76 -0.42 -10.47 -21.21
CA ARG A 76 -1.47 -11.49 -21.30
C ARG A 76 -2.57 -11.10 -22.29
N THR A 77 -2.95 -9.83 -22.27
CA THR A 77 -3.93 -9.30 -23.22
C THR A 77 -3.40 -9.33 -24.65
N GLN A 78 -2.13 -8.97 -24.87
CA GLN A 78 -1.51 -9.03 -26.20
C GLN A 78 -1.47 -10.47 -26.74
N GLU A 79 -1.14 -11.45 -25.91
CA GLU A 79 -1.16 -12.86 -26.29
C GLU A 79 -2.57 -13.33 -26.71
N LEU A 80 -3.61 -12.94 -25.97
CA LEU A 80 -5.00 -13.27 -26.30
C LEU A 80 -5.47 -12.61 -27.61
N LEU A 81 -5.01 -11.38 -27.87
CA LEU A 81 -5.27 -10.65 -29.12
C LEU A 81 -4.58 -11.32 -30.31
N GLU A 82 -3.33 -11.74 -30.17
CA GLU A 82 -2.59 -12.47 -31.22
C GLU A 82 -3.22 -13.83 -31.54
N GLN A 83 -3.79 -14.51 -30.54
CA GLN A 83 -4.51 -15.78 -30.72
C GLN A 83 -5.95 -15.62 -31.21
N GLN A 84 -6.44 -14.39 -31.45
CA GLN A 84 -7.82 -14.10 -31.84
C GLN A 84 -8.88 -14.67 -30.88
N ARG A 85 -8.54 -14.91 -29.62
CA ARG A 85 -9.46 -15.43 -28.59
C ARG A 85 -10.17 -14.28 -27.89
N TYR A 86 -11.01 -13.57 -28.65
CA TYR A 86 -11.76 -12.43 -28.13
C TYR A 86 -12.75 -12.80 -27.02
N ASP A 87 -13.17 -14.07 -26.97
CA ASP A 87 -14.13 -14.58 -26.00
C ASP A 87 -13.51 -14.80 -24.60
N GLU A 88 -12.17 -14.86 -24.51
CA GLU A 88 -11.42 -15.05 -23.25
C GLU A 88 -10.87 -13.73 -22.69
N LEU A 89 -11.13 -12.60 -23.38
CA LEU A 89 -10.75 -11.28 -22.88
C LEU A 89 -11.53 -10.96 -21.59
N PRO A 90 -10.86 -10.35 -20.58
CA PRO A 90 -11.55 -9.90 -19.37
C PRO A 90 -12.75 -9.01 -19.72
N HIS A 91 -13.90 -9.28 -19.09
CA HIS A 91 -15.10 -8.47 -19.27
C HIS A 91 -14.79 -7.01 -18.88
N GLY A 92 -14.99 -6.06 -19.82
CA GLY A 92 -14.67 -4.64 -19.62
C GLY A 92 -13.30 -4.21 -20.17
N TRP A 93 -12.58 -5.07 -20.90
CA TRP A 93 -11.30 -4.75 -21.54
C TRP A 93 -11.34 -3.50 -22.44
N ASP A 94 -12.46 -3.27 -23.14
CA ASP A 94 -12.66 -2.11 -24.01
C ASP A 94 -13.00 -0.81 -23.23
N SER A 95 -13.38 -0.92 -21.96
CA SER A 95 -13.97 0.19 -21.19
C SER A 95 -13.06 0.71 -20.07
N ASP A 96 -12.19 -0.13 -19.47
CA ASP A 96 -11.55 0.21 -18.18
C ASP A 96 -10.03 0.43 -18.21
N GLY A 97 -9.40 0.52 -19.39
CA GLY A 97 -7.97 0.83 -19.51
C GLY A 97 -7.54 2.13 -18.80
N ALA A 98 -8.48 3.07 -18.62
CA ALA A 98 -8.25 4.30 -17.86
C ALA A 98 -7.96 4.06 -16.37
N SER A 99 -8.53 3.01 -15.75
CA SER A 99 -8.37 2.73 -14.33
C SER A 99 -6.97 2.21 -13.98
N GLY A 100 -6.40 1.35 -14.83
CA GLY A 100 -5.03 0.85 -14.68
C GLY A 100 -3.99 1.95 -14.91
N VAL A 101 -4.22 2.81 -15.91
CA VAL A 101 -3.38 3.98 -16.18
C VAL A 101 -3.46 5.00 -15.04
N PHE A 102 -4.64 5.21 -14.46
CA PHE A 102 -4.82 6.04 -13.27
C PHE A 102 -4.04 5.48 -12.08
N ALA A 103 -4.11 4.18 -11.82
CA ALA A 103 -3.36 3.51 -10.76
C ALA A 103 -1.84 3.65 -10.96
N LEU A 104 -1.35 3.62 -12.21
CA LEU A 104 0.05 3.86 -12.55
C LEU A 104 0.50 5.29 -12.27
N PHE A 105 -0.28 6.29 -12.70
CA PHE A 105 0.14 7.70 -12.58
C PHE A 105 -0.11 8.31 -11.20
N LEU A 106 -1.13 7.84 -10.47
CA LEU A 106 -1.57 8.44 -9.21
C LEU A 106 -1.52 7.46 -8.02
N GLY A 107 -1.28 6.17 -8.24
CA GLY A 107 -1.21 5.18 -7.16
C GLY A 107 -0.13 5.47 -6.12
N TRP A 108 0.98 6.09 -6.53
CA TRP A 108 2.06 6.50 -5.61
C TRP A 108 1.69 7.71 -4.73
N LEU A 109 0.66 8.49 -5.08
CA LEU A 109 0.19 9.61 -4.27
C LEU A 109 -0.58 9.14 -3.03
N VAL A 110 -1.26 7.99 -3.11
CA VAL A 110 -2.04 7.44 -2.00
C VAL A 110 -1.19 7.23 -0.74
N PRO A 111 -0.03 6.53 -0.79
CA PRO A 111 0.85 6.41 0.37
C PRO A 111 1.36 7.75 0.89
N LEU A 112 1.67 8.70 0.01
CA LEU A 112 2.18 10.00 0.40
C LEU A 112 1.12 10.83 1.12
N ALA A 113 -0.11 10.86 0.59
CA ALA A 113 -1.25 11.52 1.23
C ALA A 113 -1.55 10.89 2.59
N TYR A 114 -1.52 9.56 2.68
CA TYR A 114 -1.69 8.84 3.94
C TYR A 114 -0.57 9.16 4.95
N PHE A 115 0.69 9.23 4.51
CA PHE A 115 1.81 9.64 5.36
C PHE A 115 1.68 11.09 5.84
N MET A 116 1.23 12.00 4.96
CA MET A 116 0.95 13.40 5.32
C MET A 116 -0.11 13.51 6.42
N LEU A 117 -1.17 12.70 6.34
CA LEU A 117 -2.19 12.63 7.38
C LEU A 117 -1.59 12.21 8.74
N TRP A 118 -0.66 11.26 8.75
CA TRP A 118 -0.01 10.87 10.00
C TRP A 118 1.02 11.89 10.51
N LEU A 119 1.68 12.61 9.60
CA LEU A 119 2.56 13.73 9.94
C LEU A 119 1.81 14.85 10.68
N THR A 120 0.57 15.16 10.27
CA THR A 120 -0.24 16.18 10.96
C THR A 120 -0.61 15.73 12.38
N VAL A 121 -1.01 14.46 12.54
CA VAL A 121 -1.27 13.85 13.87
C VAL A 121 -0.01 13.90 14.75
N TYR A 122 1.15 13.56 14.19
CA TYR A 122 2.43 13.65 14.90
C TYR A 122 2.77 15.08 15.32
N ALA A 123 2.60 16.05 14.41
CA ALA A 123 2.88 17.46 14.68
C ALA A 123 1.97 18.03 15.78
N LEU A 124 0.70 17.63 15.78
CA LEU A 124 -0.26 17.99 16.83
C LEU A 124 0.19 17.42 18.19
N ALA A 125 0.52 16.13 18.24
CA ALA A 125 1.00 15.48 19.46
C ALA A 125 2.32 16.10 19.99
N ALA A 126 3.24 16.46 19.10
CA ALA A 126 4.49 17.13 19.46
C ALA A 126 4.25 18.53 20.03
N THR A 127 3.32 19.29 19.44
CA THR A 127 2.92 20.62 19.92
C THR A 127 2.31 20.53 21.32
N ILE A 128 1.39 19.60 21.54
CA ILE A 128 0.78 19.33 22.84
C ILE A 128 1.86 19.03 23.89
N ARG A 129 2.78 18.10 23.60
CA ARG A 129 3.87 17.76 24.54
C ARG A 129 4.77 18.96 24.87
N LYS A 130 5.01 19.84 23.90
CA LYS A 130 5.80 21.07 24.12
C LYS A 130 5.07 22.06 25.02
N VAL A 131 3.78 22.28 24.80
CA VAL A 131 2.95 23.18 25.62
C VAL A 131 2.85 22.68 27.06
N PHE A 132 2.52 21.41 27.26
CA PHE A 132 2.42 20.83 28.60
C PHE A 132 3.77 20.74 29.32
N GLY A 133 4.85 20.43 28.60
CA GLY A 133 6.20 20.45 29.16
C GLY A 133 6.69 21.86 29.56
N SER A 134 6.26 22.90 28.83
CA SER A 134 6.57 24.29 29.14
C SER A 134 5.84 24.79 30.38
N ASN A 135 4.58 24.38 30.59
CA ASN A 135 3.80 24.77 31.77
C ASN A 135 4.36 24.15 33.06
N ARG A 136 4.84 22.90 33.01
CA ARG A 136 5.46 22.26 34.18
C ARG A 136 6.69 23.02 34.68
N LYS A 137 7.56 23.48 33.77
CA LYS A 137 8.73 24.30 34.12
C LYS A 137 8.40 25.66 34.74
N ARG A 138 7.18 26.18 34.56
CA ARG A 138 6.74 27.48 35.07
C ARG A 138 6.12 27.41 36.47
N MET A 139 5.79 26.20 36.95
CA MET A 139 5.25 25.99 38.30
C MET A 139 6.35 25.59 39.30
N ASP A 140 7.50 25.12 38.80
CA ASP A 140 8.66 24.72 39.62
C ASP A 140 9.71 25.85 39.76
N ALA A 141 9.47 27.03 39.18
CA ALA A 141 10.35 28.20 39.21
C ALA A 141 9.68 29.36 39.93
#